data_AF-A0A090QPI9-F1
#
_entry.id   AF-A0A090QPI9-F1
#
_cell.length_a   1.000
_cell.length_b   1.000
_cell.length_c   1.000
_cell.angle_alpha   90.00
_cell.angle_beta   90.00
_cell.angle_gamma   90.00
#
_symmetry.space_group_name_H-M   'P 1'
#
loop_
_entity.id
_entity.type
_entity.pdbx_description
1 polymer ?
#
loop_
_entity_poly.entity_id
_entity_poly.type
_entity_poly.pdbx_seq_one_letter_code
_entity_poly.pdbx_strand_id
1 'polypeptide(L)'
;MTQEQFKKIITNPNLSPKQKSSYLALEADASLDYLSVSDAVTAAMKDAVLCDMFEGNAPFKPRYVLPDYAKFLKQGSEYLELAPATDFDEALNNLTILYHHVPSVTNIPVYLGQLDDVLLPYVGDLSDEAVYRKLRMFWIMLDRTLPDAFMHVNIGPTDNIICRTILRVDAELKQVAPNLTFMYDPAVTPDDLLRVANQNICECSKPHIANFPMHANAYDARGFGIVSCYNSLPLAGGANTLVRMNLKEAAKKADSSQHFFDSVLPQYCATMFELIEARAAFLHEESGFFNSFLVTEGLIDEDRFAPMFGIYGMAEAVNTLMEKDGAEGLYGHAEAANRLGHNISRTLSEIVTATPVKYGYNGRALLHSQAVSAWMLT
;
A
#
# COMPACT_ATOMS: atom_id res chain seq x y z
N MET A 1 -7.88 4.92 -30.80
CA MET A 1 -6.88 3.83 -30.81
C MET A 1 -7.39 2.52 -30.20
N THR A 2 -8.69 2.33 -29.94
CA THR A 2 -9.17 1.33 -28.96
C THR A 2 -9.49 -0.08 -29.51
N GLN A 3 -10.03 -0.22 -30.72
CA GLN A 3 -10.52 -1.53 -31.21
C GLN A 3 -9.40 -2.55 -31.50
N GLU A 4 -8.24 -2.11 -31.97
CA GLU A 4 -7.11 -3.00 -32.24
C GLU A 4 -6.49 -3.53 -30.93
N GLN A 5 -6.37 -2.68 -29.91
CA GLN A 5 -5.90 -3.07 -28.57
C GLN A 5 -6.83 -4.10 -27.94
N PHE A 6 -8.15 -3.86 -27.97
CA PHE A 6 -9.13 -4.83 -27.49
C PHE A 6 -9.03 -6.16 -28.23
N LYS A 7 -8.86 -6.13 -29.57
CA LYS A 7 -8.67 -7.35 -30.37
C LYS A 7 -7.42 -8.11 -29.93
N LYS A 8 -6.29 -7.41 -29.73
CA LYS A 8 -5.04 -8.01 -29.22
C LYS A 8 -5.26 -8.73 -27.89
N ILE A 9 -6.00 -8.13 -26.96
CA ILE A 9 -6.32 -8.75 -25.66
C ILE A 9 -7.16 -10.02 -25.84
N ILE A 10 -8.30 -9.94 -26.55
CA ILE A 10 -9.23 -11.09 -26.64
C ILE A 10 -8.64 -12.26 -27.42
N THR A 11 -7.76 -12.01 -28.40
CA THR A 11 -7.11 -13.07 -29.19
C THR A 11 -5.81 -13.58 -28.60
N ASN A 12 -5.28 -12.98 -27.51
CA ASN A 12 -4.01 -13.42 -26.93
C ASN A 12 -4.18 -14.83 -26.30
N PRO A 13 -3.42 -15.85 -26.76
CA PRO A 13 -3.52 -17.21 -26.23
C PRO A 13 -2.88 -17.38 -24.85
N ASN A 14 -2.02 -16.45 -24.43
CA ASN A 14 -1.31 -16.50 -23.15
C ASN A 14 -2.12 -15.90 -22.00
N LEU A 15 -3.34 -15.41 -22.27
CA LEU A 15 -4.22 -14.81 -21.28
C LEU A 15 -5.42 -15.73 -21.00
N SER A 16 -5.65 -16.01 -19.72
CA SER A 16 -6.90 -16.61 -19.25
C SER A 16 -8.10 -15.67 -19.47
N PRO A 17 -9.34 -16.18 -19.45
CA PRO A 17 -10.54 -15.34 -19.52
C PRO A 17 -10.57 -14.20 -18.47
N LYS A 18 -10.21 -14.49 -17.21
CA LYS A 18 -10.15 -13.50 -16.12
C LYS A 18 -9.15 -12.38 -16.41
N GLN A 19 -7.96 -12.74 -16.92
CA GLN A 19 -6.94 -11.75 -17.30
C GLN A 19 -7.41 -10.90 -18.49
N LYS A 20 -8.05 -11.50 -19.50
CA LYS A 20 -8.63 -10.76 -20.63
C LYS A 20 -9.66 -9.73 -20.18
N SER A 21 -10.61 -10.13 -19.33
CA SER A 21 -11.60 -9.21 -18.75
C SER A 21 -10.92 -8.06 -17.99
N SER A 22 -9.88 -8.35 -17.21
CA SER A 22 -9.15 -7.34 -16.45
C SER A 22 -8.41 -6.35 -17.36
N TYR A 23 -7.71 -6.82 -18.37
CA TYR A 23 -7.02 -5.94 -19.33
C TYR A 23 -7.99 -5.11 -20.17
N LEU A 24 -9.14 -5.67 -20.56
CA LEU A 24 -10.18 -4.89 -21.24
C LEU A 24 -10.71 -3.77 -20.36
N ALA A 25 -10.91 -4.03 -19.06
CA ALA A 25 -11.32 -3.00 -18.10
C ALA A 25 -10.26 -1.90 -17.95
N LEU A 26 -8.98 -2.27 -17.89
CA LEU A 26 -7.87 -1.30 -17.83
C LEU A 26 -7.80 -0.41 -19.06
N GLU A 27 -7.95 -0.97 -20.26
CA GLU A 27 -7.98 -0.19 -21.49
C GLU A 27 -9.23 0.70 -21.60
N ALA A 28 -10.36 0.28 -21.02
CA ALA A 28 -11.56 1.11 -20.94
C ALA A 28 -11.35 2.29 -19.99
N ASP A 29 -10.79 2.04 -18.80
CA ASP A 29 -10.43 3.07 -17.81
C ASP A 29 -9.43 4.09 -18.40
N ALA A 30 -8.38 3.60 -19.06
CA ALA A 30 -7.39 4.45 -19.74
C ALA A 30 -7.96 5.24 -20.94
N SER A 31 -9.14 4.90 -21.44
CA SER A 31 -9.80 5.61 -22.55
C SER A 31 -10.65 6.80 -22.10
N LEU A 32 -10.91 6.93 -20.79
CA LEU A 32 -11.63 8.06 -20.22
C LEU A 32 -10.77 9.33 -20.27
N ASP A 33 -11.42 10.49 -20.29
CA ASP A 33 -10.73 11.77 -20.17
C ASP A 33 -10.00 11.85 -18.83
N TYR A 34 -8.82 12.47 -18.83
CA TYR A 34 -8.09 12.75 -17.61
C TYR A 34 -8.82 13.82 -16.78
N LEU A 35 -8.68 13.75 -15.46
CA LEU A 35 -9.21 14.78 -14.57
C LEU A 35 -8.74 16.19 -14.95
N SER A 36 -9.57 17.18 -14.68
CA SER A 36 -9.19 18.58 -14.90
C SER A 36 -8.05 18.98 -13.96
N VAL A 37 -6.88 19.28 -14.53
CA VAL A 37 -5.67 19.70 -13.83
C VAL A 37 -5.00 20.84 -14.59
N SER A 38 -4.13 21.59 -13.93
CA SER A 38 -3.42 22.70 -14.55
C SER A 38 -2.40 22.24 -15.61
N ASP A 39 -2.03 23.19 -16.48
CA ASP A 39 -0.93 23.00 -17.43
C ASP A 39 0.40 22.65 -16.72
N ALA A 40 0.58 23.12 -15.47
CA ALA A 40 1.76 22.80 -14.67
C ALA A 40 1.79 21.31 -14.29
N VAL A 41 0.65 20.74 -13.87
CA VAL A 41 0.53 19.29 -13.60
C VAL A 41 0.80 18.48 -14.86
N THR A 42 0.18 18.87 -15.97
CA THR A 42 0.34 18.18 -17.25
C THR A 42 1.80 18.23 -17.73
N ALA A 43 2.46 19.39 -17.62
CA ALA A 43 3.87 19.53 -17.95
C ALA A 43 4.77 18.69 -17.03
N ALA A 44 4.51 18.69 -15.71
CA ALA A 44 5.31 17.93 -14.76
C ALA A 44 5.18 16.41 -14.96
N MET A 45 4.00 15.92 -15.33
CA MET A 45 3.79 14.52 -15.72
C MET A 45 4.48 14.18 -17.03
N LYS A 46 4.35 15.03 -18.05
CA LYS A 46 4.99 14.86 -19.36
C LYS A 46 6.51 14.82 -19.24
N ASP A 47 7.08 15.65 -18.37
CA ASP A 47 8.52 15.72 -18.08
C ASP A 47 8.99 14.60 -17.13
N ALA A 48 8.10 13.70 -16.72
CA ALA A 48 8.35 12.60 -15.79
C ALA A 48 8.90 13.05 -14.42
N VAL A 49 8.62 14.29 -14.03
CA VAL A 49 8.90 14.79 -12.67
C VAL A 49 7.86 14.25 -11.71
N LEU A 50 6.59 14.19 -12.12
CA LEU A 50 5.48 13.59 -11.38
C LEU A 50 4.94 12.35 -12.08
N CYS A 51 4.44 11.39 -11.31
CA CYS A 51 3.81 10.18 -11.79
C CYS A 51 2.64 9.82 -10.87
N ASP A 52 1.46 9.60 -11.43
CA ASP A 52 0.22 9.21 -10.74
C ASP A 52 0.08 7.68 -10.55
N MET A 53 1.20 6.97 -10.70
CA MET A 53 1.29 5.51 -10.58
C MET A 53 0.37 4.73 -11.52
N PHE A 54 -0.09 5.35 -12.61
CA PHE A 54 -0.98 4.72 -13.60
C PHE A 54 -2.28 4.19 -12.97
N GLU A 55 -2.79 4.92 -11.98
CA GLU A 55 -4.00 4.59 -11.22
C GLU A 55 -5.32 4.91 -11.96
N GLY A 56 -5.29 4.92 -13.29
CA GLY A 56 -6.41 5.35 -14.13
C GLY A 56 -6.53 6.87 -14.25
N ASN A 57 -7.18 7.29 -15.33
CA ASN A 57 -7.37 8.70 -15.68
C ASN A 57 -8.39 9.40 -14.75
N ALA A 58 -9.36 8.64 -14.23
CA ALA A 58 -10.37 9.08 -13.28
C ALA A 58 -10.63 7.94 -12.25
N PRO A 59 -9.90 7.90 -11.12
CA PRO A 59 -9.85 6.74 -10.25
C PRO A 59 -11.19 6.48 -9.55
N PHE A 60 -11.82 5.34 -9.87
CA PHE A 60 -13.10 4.92 -9.28
C PHE A 60 -12.96 4.03 -8.03
N LYS A 61 -11.72 3.81 -7.59
CA LYS A 61 -11.36 2.97 -6.46
C LYS A 61 -10.10 3.52 -5.81
N PRO A 62 -9.96 3.38 -4.47
CA PRO A 62 -8.76 3.81 -3.77
C PRO A 62 -7.56 2.95 -4.17
N ARG A 63 -6.38 3.53 -3.98
CA ARG A 63 -5.11 2.81 -4.13
C ARG A 63 -5.07 1.58 -3.23
N TYR A 64 -5.37 1.73 -1.94
CA TYR A 64 -5.38 0.66 -0.95
C TYR A 64 -6.59 0.78 -0.02
N VAL A 65 -7.14 -0.37 0.41
CA VAL A 65 -8.23 -0.48 1.38
C VAL A 65 -7.80 -1.40 2.51
N LEU A 66 -8.05 -1.00 3.75
CA LEU A 66 -7.74 -1.77 4.95
C LEU A 66 -9.02 -1.99 5.77
N PRO A 67 -9.90 -2.95 5.39
CA PRO A 67 -11.12 -3.21 6.15
C PRO A 67 -10.82 -3.69 7.57
N ASP A 68 -11.71 -3.34 8.51
CA ASP A 68 -11.73 -3.94 9.85
C ASP A 68 -12.30 -5.36 9.78
N TYR A 69 -11.42 -6.32 9.47
CA TYR A 69 -11.78 -7.73 9.36
C TYR A 69 -12.25 -8.33 10.69
N ALA A 70 -11.77 -7.82 11.82
CA ALA A 70 -12.23 -8.27 13.14
C ALA A 70 -13.69 -7.87 13.37
N LYS A 71 -14.07 -6.64 13.00
CA LYS A 71 -15.47 -6.19 13.04
C LYS A 71 -16.34 -7.00 12.08
N PHE A 72 -15.89 -7.22 10.84
CA PHE A 72 -16.61 -8.04 9.86
C PHE A 72 -16.92 -9.44 10.40
N LEU A 73 -15.93 -10.15 10.95
CA LEU A 73 -16.15 -11.50 11.47
C LEU A 73 -17.12 -11.52 12.66
N LYS A 74 -17.13 -10.47 13.50
CA LYS A 74 -18.03 -10.35 14.64
C LYS A 74 -19.47 -10.01 14.26
N GLN A 75 -19.68 -9.26 13.18
CA GLN A 75 -21.01 -8.77 12.81
C GLN A 75 -21.63 -9.51 11.61
N GLY A 76 -20.84 -10.23 10.82
CA GLY A 76 -21.27 -10.77 9.52
C GLY A 76 -21.38 -9.67 8.46
N SER A 77 -22.23 -9.89 7.46
CA SER A 77 -22.57 -8.90 6.43
C SER A 77 -23.97 -9.14 5.91
N GLU A 78 -24.81 -8.12 5.96
CA GLU A 78 -26.17 -8.18 5.39
C GLU A 78 -26.09 -8.18 3.87
N TYR A 79 -25.20 -7.37 3.29
CA TYR A 79 -25.00 -7.27 1.85
C TYR A 79 -24.53 -8.61 1.23
N LEU A 80 -23.66 -9.33 1.94
CA LEU A 80 -23.16 -10.64 1.49
C LEU A 80 -24.02 -11.81 2.00
N GLU A 81 -25.08 -11.55 2.76
CA GLU A 81 -25.94 -12.56 3.40
C GLU A 81 -25.13 -13.54 4.28
N LEU A 82 -24.13 -13.03 5.01
CA LEU A 82 -23.25 -13.80 5.88
C LEU A 82 -23.59 -13.55 7.35
N ALA A 83 -23.81 -14.63 8.09
CA ALA A 83 -23.90 -14.57 9.55
C ALA A 83 -22.52 -14.25 10.18
N PRO A 84 -22.50 -13.70 11.41
CA PRO A 84 -21.28 -13.65 12.21
C PRO A 84 -20.58 -15.00 12.28
N ALA A 85 -19.25 -15.01 12.19
CA ALA A 85 -18.50 -16.24 12.37
C ALA A 85 -18.59 -16.69 13.83
N THR A 86 -18.78 -17.99 14.04
CA THR A 86 -18.86 -18.61 15.37
C THR A 86 -17.72 -19.57 15.64
N ASP A 87 -17.04 -20.03 14.59
CA ASP A 87 -15.87 -20.91 14.67
C ASP A 87 -14.79 -20.55 13.64
N PHE A 88 -13.67 -21.28 13.70
CA PHE A 88 -12.52 -21.05 12.85
C PHE A 88 -12.79 -21.30 11.36
N ASP A 89 -13.64 -22.27 11.02
CA ASP A 89 -13.93 -22.61 9.63
C ASP A 89 -14.83 -21.54 9.01
N GLU A 90 -15.83 -21.07 9.74
CA GLU A 90 -16.66 -19.93 9.35
C GLU A 90 -15.83 -18.65 9.21
N ALA A 91 -14.89 -18.40 10.13
CA ALA A 91 -14.00 -17.25 10.05
C ALA A 91 -13.13 -17.27 8.77
N LEU A 92 -12.48 -18.40 8.48
CA LEU A 92 -11.67 -18.54 7.25
C LEU A 92 -12.52 -18.41 5.99
N ASN A 93 -13.72 -19.01 5.98
CA ASN A 93 -14.63 -18.91 4.85
C ASN A 93 -15.11 -17.47 4.62
N ASN A 94 -15.56 -16.80 5.68
CA ASN A 94 -16.06 -15.42 5.60
C ASN A 94 -14.95 -14.46 5.13
N LEU A 95 -13.73 -14.58 5.65
CA LEU A 95 -12.59 -13.80 5.15
C LEU A 95 -12.32 -14.06 3.66
N THR A 96 -12.34 -15.33 3.24
CA THR A 96 -12.15 -15.71 1.83
C THR A 96 -13.17 -15.02 0.93
N ILE A 97 -14.44 -14.98 1.34
CA ILE A 97 -15.50 -14.29 0.61
C ILE A 97 -15.21 -12.79 0.57
N LEU A 98 -15.01 -12.14 1.73
CA LEU A 98 -14.81 -10.69 1.78
C LEU A 98 -13.59 -10.22 0.98
N TYR A 99 -12.49 -10.98 0.96
CA TYR A 99 -11.31 -10.65 0.14
C TYR A 99 -11.63 -10.50 -1.34
N HIS A 100 -12.63 -11.19 -1.87
CA HIS A 100 -13.04 -11.03 -3.27
C HIS A 100 -13.90 -9.78 -3.52
N HIS A 101 -14.27 -9.05 -2.47
CA HIS A 101 -15.05 -7.81 -2.53
C HIS A 101 -14.28 -6.57 -2.10
N VAL A 102 -13.04 -6.70 -1.64
CA VAL A 102 -12.19 -5.58 -1.21
C VAL A 102 -11.30 -5.16 -2.37
N PRO A 103 -11.53 -3.99 -2.99
CA PRO A 103 -10.75 -3.56 -4.14
C PRO A 103 -9.42 -2.94 -3.71
N SER A 104 -8.55 -2.78 -4.71
CA SER A 104 -7.39 -1.90 -4.68
C SER A 104 -7.09 -1.45 -6.11
N VAL A 105 -6.00 -0.70 -6.30
CA VAL A 105 -5.49 -0.41 -7.65
C VAL A 105 -5.35 -1.65 -8.55
N THR A 106 -5.03 -2.83 -8.00
CA THR A 106 -4.87 -4.08 -8.76
C THR A 106 -6.18 -4.85 -8.96
N ASN A 107 -7.30 -4.36 -8.40
CA ASN A 107 -8.59 -5.05 -8.29
C ASN A 107 -8.61 -6.25 -7.33
N ILE A 108 -7.57 -6.43 -6.53
CA ILE A 108 -7.42 -7.50 -5.53
C ILE A 108 -7.01 -6.85 -4.19
N PRO A 109 -7.41 -7.38 -3.03
CA PRO A 109 -7.04 -6.81 -1.74
C PRO A 109 -5.52 -6.82 -1.54
N VAL A 110 -4.99 -5.68 -1.12
CA VAL A 110 -3.58 -5.55 -0.72
C VAL A 110 -3.37 -5.82 0.77
N TYR A 111 -4.44 -5.81 1.57
CA TYR A 111 -4.41 -6.03 3.01
C TYR A 111 -5.34 -7.17 3.38
N LEU A 112 -4.80 -8.18 4.05
CA LEU A 112 -5.53 -9.36 4.52
C LEU A 112 -5.72 -9.38 6.03
N GLY A 113 -5.45 -8.29 6.73
CA GLY A 113 -5.62 -8.24 8.18
C GLY A 113 -4.38 -8.58 8.99
N GLN A 114 -4.45 -8.23 10.27
CA GLN A 114 -3.59 -8.77 11.31
C GLN A 114 -4.15 -10.13 11.72
N LEU A 115 -3.85 -11.14 10.90
CA LEU A 115 -4.61 -12.40 10.85
C LEU A 115 -4.54 -13.20 12.15
N ASP A 116 -3.44 -13.11 12.88
CA ASP A 116 -3.31 -13.78 14.16
C ASP A 116 -4.31 -13.26 15.18
N ASP A 117 -4.37 -11.94 15.38
CA ASP A 117 -5.33 -11.31 16.29
C ASP A 117 -6.78 -11.47 15.79
N VAL A 118 -7.01 -11.38 14.48
CA VAL A 118 -8.34 -11.52 13.88
C VAL A 118 -8.90 -12.94 14.04
N LEU A 119 -8.06 -13.97 13.89
CA LEU A 119 -8.50 -15.36 13.91
C LEU A 119 -8.43 -16.02 15.30
N LEU A 120 -7.58 -15.51 16.20
CA LEU A 120 -7.40 -16.08 17.54
C LEU A 120 -8.70 -16.32 18.33
N PRO A 121 -9.71 -15.41 18.30
CA PRO A 121 -10.97 -15.63 19.02
C PRO A 121 -11.76 -16.86 18.55
N TYR A 122 -11.51 -17.34 17.34
CA TYR A 122 -12.29 -18.40 16.68
C TYR A 122 -11.64 -19.79 16.79
N VAL A 123 -10.46 -19.90 17.41
CA VAL A 123 -9.72 -21.16 17.53
C VAL A 123 -10.46 -22.20 18.36
N GLY A 124 -11.12 -21.79 19.46
CA GLY A 124 -11.85 -22.69 20.35
C GLY A 124 -10.97 -23.85 20.86
N ASP A 125 -11.49 -25.07 20.77
CA ASP A 125 -10.83 -26.31 21.23
C ASP A 125 -9.99 -27.00 20.13
N LEU A 126 -9.69 -26.30 19.02
CA LEU A 126 -8.87 -26.88 17.96
C LEU A 126 -7.46 -27.17 18.47
N SER A 127 -6.94 -28.35 18.11
CA SER A 127 -5.54 -28.67 18.34
C SER A 127 -4.63 -27.88 17.39
N ASP A 128 -3.37 -27.68 17.79
CA ASP A 128 -2.34 -27.04 16.97
C ASP A 128 -2.26 -27.65 15.55
N GLU A 129 -2.36 -28.97 15.44
CA GLU A 129 -2.33 -29.67 14.14
C GLU A 129 -3.63 -29.50 13.32
N ALA A 130 -4.77 -29.21 13.96
CA ALA A 130 -5.98 -28.83 13.24
C ALA A 130 -5.86 -27.39 12.71
N VAL A 131 -5.38 -26.46 13.54
CA VAL A 131 -5.11 -25.06 13.15
C VAL A 131 -4.12 -25.01 11.99
N TYR A 132 -3.02 -25.75 12.09
CA TYR A 132 -2.00 -25.86 11.04
C TYR A 132 -2.57 -26.34 9.71
N ARG A 133 -3.33 -27.44 9.68
CA ARG A 133 -3.91 -27.96 8.44
C ARG A 133 -4.84 -26.95 7.77
N LYS A 134 -5.67 -26.26 8.56
CA LYS A 134 -6.63 -25.27 8.07
C LYS A 134 -5.92 -24.02 7.54
N LEU A 135 -4.99 -23.45 8.30
CA LEU A 135 -4.21 -22.29 7.86
C LEU A 135 -3.34 -22.60 6.64
N ARG A 136 -2.77 -23.80 6.54
CA ARG A 136 -2.02 -24.23 5.35
C ARG A 136 -2.89 -24.23 4.09
N MET A 137 -4.12 -24.76 4.18
CA MET A 137 -5.05 -24.73 3.05
C MET A 137 -5.48 -23.30 2.70
N PHE A 138 -5.73 -22.48 3.71
CA PHE A 138 -6.05 -21.07 3.53
C PHE A 138 -4.91 -20.31 2.85
N TRP A 139 -3.66 -20.51 3.27
CA TRP A 139 -2.48 -19.89 2.66
C TRP A 139 -2.32 -20.25 1.19
N ILE A 140 -2.51 -21.54 0.85
CA ILE A 140 -2.52 -22.00 -0.54
C ILE A 140 -3.63 -21.32 -1.33
N MET A 141 -4.83 -21.20 -0.75
CA MET A 141 -5.97 -20.54 -1.41
C MET A 141 -5.66 -19.07 -1.70
N LEU A 142 -5.07 -18.32 -0.75
CA LEU A 142 -4.70 -16.92 -0.95
C LEU A 142 -3.77 -16.77 -2.16
N ASP A 143 -2.65 -17.50 -2.20
CA ASP A 143 -1.67 -17.43 -3.29
C ASP A 143 -2.24 -17.89 -4.65
N ARG A 144 -3.20 -18.81 -4.67
CA ARG A 144 -3.79 -19.34 -5.92
C ARG A 144 -4.93 -18.47 -6.47
N THR A 145 -5.62 -17.70 -5.63
CA THR A 145 -6.83 -16.97 -6.02
C THR A 145 -6.63 -15.45 -6.06
N LEU A 146 -5.68 -14.94 -5.28
CA LEU A 146 -5.32 -13.53 -5.15
C LEU A 146 -3.82 -13.35 -5.49
N PRO A 147 -3.40 -13.62 -6.74
CA PRO A 147 -1.99 -13.59 -7.13
C PRO A 147 -1.49 -12.15 -7.31
N ASP A 148 -1.40 -11.41 -6.21
CA ASP A 148 -0.90 -10.04 -6.15
C ASP A 148 0.33 -9.99 -5.23
N ALA A 149 1.47 -9.59 -5.80
CA ALA A 149 2.71 -9.41 -5.04
C ALA A 149 2.60 -8.30 -3.98
N PHE A 150 1.57 -7.45 -4.04
CA PHE A 150 1.30 -6.42 -3.05
C PHE A 150 0.34 -6.86 -1.94
N MET A 151 -0.22 -8.07 -2.01
CA MET A 151 -1.08 -8.64 -0.98
C MET A 151 -0.28 -8.92 0.29
N HIS A 152 -0.77 -8.43 1.43
CA HIS A 152 0.00 -8.35 2.67
C HIS A 152 -0.80 -8.86 3.88
N VAL A 153 -0.21 -9.77 4.64
CA VAL A 153 -0.69 -10.22 5.96
C VAL A 153 0.15 -9.58 7.06
N ASN A 154 -0.50 -9.16 8.15
CA ASN A 154 0.21 -8.76 9.36
C ASN A 154 0.03 -9.81 10.45
N ILE A 155 1.03 -9.95 11.32
CA ILE A 155 1.01 -10.79 12.53
C ILE A 155 1.82 -10.14 13.65
N GLY A 156 1.70 -10.65 14.88
CA GLY A 156 2.34 -10.10 16.07
C GLY A 156 1.63 -8.83 16.55
N PRO A 157 2.10 -8.18 17.63
CA PRO A 157 3.34 -8.45 18.34
C PRO A 157 3.23 -9.52 19.43
N THR A 158 2.02 -9.99 19.72
CA THR A 158 1.78 -10.98 20.77
C THR A 158 2.14 -12.39 20.31
N ASP A 159 2.53 -13.23 21.26
CA ASP A 159 2.79 -14.64 21.01
C ASP A 159 1.51 -15.46 21.15
N ASN A 160 1.07 -16.07 20.06
CA ASN A 160 -0.13 -16.89 20.01
C ASN A 160 -0.01 -18.01 18.97
N ILE A 161 -0.93 -18.98 19.05
CA ILE A 161 -0.92 -20.18 18.18
C ILE A 161 -1.05 -19.83 16.69
N ILE A 162 -1.82 -18.80 16.33
CA ILE A 162 -2.01 -18.41 14.93
C ILE A 162 -0.74 -17.76 14.38
N CYS A 163 -0.12 -16.84 15.12
CA CYS A 163 1.14 -16.21 14.75
C CYS A 163 2.22 -17.25 14.47
N ARG A 164 2.45 -18.18 15.41
CA ARG A 164 3.44 -19.26 15.23
C ARG A 164 3.10 -20.19 14.08
N THR A 165 1.82 -20.49 13.88
CA THR A 165 1.38 -21.38 12.80
C THR A 165 1.52 -20.72 11.42
N ILE A 166 1.18 -19.44 11.28
CA ILE A 166 1.39 -18.67 10.05
C ILE A 166 2.87 -18.65 9.69
N LEU A 167 3.76 -18.39 10.67
CA LEU A 167 5.21 -18.47 10.44
C LEU A 167 5.60 -19.88 9.94
N ARG A 168 5.18 -20.95 10.62
CA ARG A 168 5.46 -22.33 10.17
C ARG A 168 4.99 -22.58 8.74
N VAL A 169 3.77 -22.18 8.40
CA VAL A 169 3.17 -22.37 7.07
C VAL A 169 3.92 -21.58 6.00
N ASP A 170 4.25 -20.31 6.26
CA ASP A 170 4.94 -19.46 5.28
C ASP A 170 6.35 -19.98 4.95
N ALA A 171 7.10 -20.42 5.97
CA ALA A 171 8.42 -21.02 5.77
C ALA A 171 8.37 -22.37 5.05
N GLU A 172 7.35 -23.19 5.31
CA GLU A 172 7.17 -24.47 4.61
C GLU A 172 6.81 -24.25 3.13
N LEU A 173 5.82 -23.41 2.85
CA LEU A 173 5.24 -23.26 1.53
C LEU A 173 6.09 -22.37 0.61
N LYS A 174 6.84 -21.42 1.16
CA LYS A 174 7.74 -20.50 0.43
C LYS A 174 7.05 -19.79 -0.73
N GLN A 175 5.78 -19.44 -0.55
CA GLN A 175 4.98 -18.79 -1.57
C GLN A 175 5.38 -17.33 -1.71
N VAL A 176 5.22 -16.80 -2.92
CA VAL A 176 5.51 -15.39 -3.21
C VAL A 176 4.48 -14.49 -2.51
N ALA A 177 3.19 -14.88 -2.55
CA ALA A 177 2.11 -14.16 -1.89
C ALA A 177 1.41 -15.04 -0.83
N PRO A 178 0.85 -14.43 0.24
CA PRO A 178 0.99 -13.02 0.58
C PRO A 178 2.41 -12.67 1.06
N ASN A 179 2.77 -11.39 0.98
CA ASN A 179 3.82 -10.83 1.82
C ASN A 179 3.40 -10.90 3.29
N LEU A 180 4.37 -11.00 4.18
CA LEU A 180 4.13 -11.13 5.61
C LEU A 180 4.93 -10.06 6.35
N THR A 181 4.26 -9.29 7.21
CA THR A 181 4.92 -8.40 8.17
C THR A 181 4.66 -8.87 9.58
N PHE A 182 5.72 -9.01 10.35
CA PHE A 182 5.69 -9.25 11.78
C PHE A 182 5.89 -7.92 12.52
N MET A 183 4.86 -7.54 13.26
CA MET A 183 4.86 -6.39 14.15
C MET A 183 5.71 -6.74 15.36
N TYR A 184 6.84 -6.06 15.53
CA TYR A 184 7.75 -6.30 16.65
C TYR A 184 7.58 -5.23 17.73
N ASP A 185 7.32 -5.68 18.96
CA ASP A 185 7.32 -4.83 20.14
C ASP A 185 8.26 -5.44 21.20
N PRO A 186 9.37 -4.76 21.56
CA PRO A 186 10.32 -5.28 22.55
C PRO A 186 9.73 -5.46 23.95
N ALA A 187 8.58 -4.86 24.26
CA ALA A 187 7.94 -5.00 25.57
C ALA A 187 7.07 -6.27 25.69
N VAL A 188 6.55 -6.81 24.58
CA VAL A 188 5.59 -7.93 24.61
C VAL A 188 5.98 -9.12 23.72
N THR A 189 6.83 -8.93 22.72
CA THR A 189 7.30 -10.02 21.86
C THR A 189 8.40 -10.82 22.57
N PRO A 190 8.22 -12.13 22.82
CA PRO A 190 9.26 -12.93 23.44
C PRO A 190 10.39 -13.28 22.45
N ASP A 191 11.61 -13.42 22.97
CA ASP A 191 12.83 -13.68 22.19
C ASP A 191 12.75 -14.95 21.33
N ASP A 192 12.02 -15.97 21.79
CA ASP A 192 11.88 -17.23 21.08
C ASP A 192 10.94 -17.09 19.86
N LEU A 193 9.88 -16.28 19.95
CA LEU A 193 9.06 -15.93 18.79
C LEU A 193 9.85 -15.11 17.77
N LEU A 194 10.61 -14.10 18.23
CA LEU A 194 11.48 -13.32 17.35
C LEU A 194 12.52 -14.21 16.65
N ARG A 195 13.06 -15.21 17.36
CA ARG A 195 13.97 -16.21 16.78
C ARG A 195 13.30 -17.03 15.68
N VAL A 196 12.03 -17.43 15.85
CA VAL A 196 11.26 -18.11 14.80
C VAL A 196 11.09 -17.20 13.60
N ALA A 197 10.70 -15.94 13.79
CA ALA A 197 10.57 -14.97 12.70
C ALA A 197 11.90 -14.78 11.94
N ASN A 198 13.03 -14.68 12.64
CA ASN A 198 14.35 -14.58 12.01
C ASN A 198 14.76 -15.85 11.25
N GLN A 199 14.45 -17.03 11.79
CA GLN A 199 14.72 -18.29 11.09
C GLN A 199 13.89 -18.39 9.80
N ASN A 200 12.63 -17.95 9.85
CA ASN A 200 11.76 -17.83 8.69
C ASN A 200 12.36 -16.90 7.62
N ILE A 201 12.88 -15.73 8.01
CA ILE A 201 13.52 -14.79 7.08
C ILE A 201 14.68 -15.48 6.33
N CYS A 202 15.52 -16.23 7.04
CA CYS A 202 16.60 -17.00 6.42
C CYS A 202 16.09 -18.07 5.45
N GLU A 203 14.90 -18.63 5.69
CA GLU A 203 14.33 -19.74 4.93
C GLU A 203 13.54 -19.30 3.68
N CYS A 204 12.78 -18.19 3.80
CA CYS A 204 11.84 -17.73 2.76
C CYS A 204 11.82 -16.21 2.54
N SER A 205 12.77 -15.44 3.11
CA SER A 205 12.86 -13.97 2.99
C SER A 205 11.69 -13.18 3.61
N LYS A 206 10.84 -13.84 4.40
CA LYS A 206 9.71 -13.26 5.14
C LYS A 206 9.67 -13.84 6.56
N PRO A 207 9.06 -13.17 7.55
CA PRO A 207 8.37 -11.89 7.47
C PRO A 207 9.30 -10.67 7.38
N HIS A 208 8.80 -9.54 6.93
CA HIS A 208 9.42 -8.24 7.19
C HIS A 208 9.14 -7.82 8.64
N ILE A 209 10.10 -7.16 9.28
CA ILE A 209 9.95 -6.73 10.68
C ILE A 209 9.55 -5.25 10.73
N ALA A 210 8.39 -4.95 11.31
CA ALA A 210 7.92 -3.59 11.53
C ALA A 210 8.08 -3.19 13.00
N ASN A 211 8.55 -1.97 13.26
CA ASN A 211 8.62 -1.42 14.61
C ASN A 211 7.22 -1.04 15.09
N PHE A 212 6.57 -1.93 15.85
CA PHE A 212 5.18 -1.76 16.24
C PHE A 212 4.95 -0.53 17.10
N PRO A 213 5.72 -0.25 18.20
CA PRO A 213 5.52 0.95 19.00
C PRO A 213 5.63 2.25 18.19
N MET A 214 6.57 2.32 17.25
CA MET A 214 6.74 3.51 16.41
C MET A 214 5.51 3.77 15.54
N HIS A 215 4.99 2.74 14.88
CA HIS A 215 3.82 2.87 14.03
C HIS A 215 2.54 3.07 14.85
N ALA A 216 2.33 2.31 15.92
CA ALA A 216 1.16 2.46 16.79
C ALA A 216 1.01 3.88 17.32
N ASN A 217 2.12 4.54 17.70
CA ASN A 217 2.12 5.92 18.18
C ASN A 217 1.77 6.97 17.10
N ALA A 218 1.81 6.61 15.81
CA ALA A 218 1.44 7.49 14.71
C ALA A 218 -0.07 7.45 14.38
N TYR A 219 -0.81 6.49 14.93
CA TYR A 219 -2.24 6.29 14.66
C TYR A 219 -3.07 6.34 15.95
N ASP A 220 -4.38 6.42 15.79
CA ASP A 220 -5.30 6.38 16.91
C ASP A 220 -5.53 4.94 17.40
N ALA A 221 -6.40 4.80 18.42
CA ALA A 221 -6.69 3.51 19.04
C ALA A 221 -7.35 2.49 18.09
N ARG A 222 -7.85 2.90 16.92
CA ARG A 222 -8.35 1.97 15.91
C ARG A 222 -7.22 1.29 15.14
N GLY A 223 -5.99 1.81 15.26
CA GLY A 223 -4.79 1.15 14.78
C GLY A 223 -4.51 1.35 13.30
N PHE A 224 -3.60 0.53 12.79
CA PHE A 224 -3.02 0.62 11.46
C PHE A 224 -2.74 -0.78 10.89
N GLY A 225 -2.49 -0.85 9.59
CA GLY A 225 -1.93 -2.04 8.94
C GLY A 225 -0.71 -1.69 8.10
N ILE A 226 0.11 -2.70 7.83
CA ILE A 226 1.24 -2.64 6.90
C ILE A 226 0.82 -3.32 5.59
N VAL A 227 0.88 -2.58 4.48
CA VAL A 227 0.35 -3.02 3.18
C VAL A 227 1.33 -2.80 2.04
N SER A 228 1.20 -3.59 0.97
CA SER A 228 1.98 -3.42 -0.27
C SER A 228 3.48 -3.30 0.03
N CYS A 229 4.16 -2.27 -0.48
CA CYS A 229 5.58 -1.96 -0.22
C CYS A 229 5.85 -1.43 1.21
N TYR A 230 5.29 -2.07 2.23
CA TYR A 230 5.48 -1.77 3.65
C TYR A 230 4.94 -0.41 4.10
N ASN A 231 3.81 0.00 3.51
CA ASN A 231 3.11 1.22 3.89
C ASN A 231 2.33 1.01 5.18
N SER A 232 2.60 1.82 6.19
CA SER A 232 1.73 1.94 7.35
C SER A 232 0.57 2.87 7.01
N LEU A 233 -0.66 2.38 7.15
CA LEU A 233 -1.89 3.11 6.84
C LEU A 233 -2.94 2.86 7.93
N PRO A 234 -3.88 3.81 8.16
CA PRO A 234 -4.92 3.65 9.16
C PRO A 234 -5.81 2.42 8.86
N LEU A 235 -6.08 1.61 9.88
CA LEU A 235 -7.04 0.50 9.79
C LEU A 235 -8.46 1.05 9.64
N ALA A 236 -9.37 0.29 9.02
CA ALA A 236 -10.71 0.73 8.63
C ALA A 236 -10.68 1.95 7.70
N GLY A 237 -9.64 2.05 6.88
CA GLY A 237 -9.38 3.19 6.02
C GLY A 237 -8.55 2.76 4.83
N GLY A 238 -7.59 3.59 4.44
CA GLY A 238 -6.69 3.23 3.35
C GLY A 238 -5.94 4.39 2.74
N ALA A 239 -5.59 4.22 1.47
CA ALA A 239 -4.95 5.24 0.67
C ALA A 239 -5.80 5.61 -0.54
N ASN A 240 -6.07 6.90 -0.73
CA ASN A 240 -6.86 7.39 -1.87
C ASN A 240 -6.13 7.14 -3.18
N THR A 241 -4.94 7.70 -3.28
CA THR A 241 -4.09 7.72 -4.47
C THR A 241 -2.64 7.78 -4.03
N LEU A 242 -1.74 7.33 -4.89
CA LEU A 242 -0.31 7.57 -4.77
C LEU A 242 0.18 8.38 -5.97
N VAL A 243 0.53 9.63 -5.72
CA VAL A 243 1.34 10.42 -6.66
C VAL A 243 2.77 10.37 -6.17
N ARG A 244 3.75 10.34 -7.07
CA ARG A 244 5.16 10.36 -6.69
C ARG A 244 5.98 11.37 -7.46
N MET A 245 6.97 11.96 -6.79
CA MET A 245 7.97 12.83 -7.38
C MET A 245 9.27 12.09 -7.64
N ASN A 246 9.79 12.23 -8.86
CA ASN A 246 11.13 11.83 -9.25
C ASN A 246 12.13 12.91 -8.83
N LEU A 247 12.78 12.74 -7.68
CA LEU A 247 13.70 13.75 -7.15
C LEU A 247 14.88 14.00 -8.09
N LYS A 248 15.30 13.01 -8.88
CA LYS A 248 16.34 13.18 -9.90
C LYS A 248 15.92 14.18 -10.98
N GLU A 249 14.73 14.01 -11.54
CA GLU A 249 14.25 14.92 -12.60
C GLU A 249 13.95 16.31 -12.02
N ALA A 250 13.44 16.40 -10.79
CA ALA A 250 13.33 17.68 -10.09
C ALA A 250 14.70 18.36 -9.91
N ALA A 251 15.72 17.65 -9.42
CA ALA A 251 17.07 18.19 -9.23
C ALA A 251 17.72 18.67 -10.54
N LYS A 252 17.45 18.00 -11.66
CA LYS A 252 17.91 18.44 -12.99
C LYS A 252 17.37 19.82 -13.40
N LYS A 253 16.20 20.22 -12.90
CA LYS A 253 15.56 21.52 -13.19
C LYS A 253 16.13 22.68 -12.37
N ALA A 254 16.89 22.40 -11.29
CA ALA A 254 17.54 23.43 -10.48
C ALA A 254 18.91 23.84 -11.03
N ASP A 255 19.45 25.00 -10.67
CA ASP A 255 20.81 25.40 -11.07
C ASP A 255 21.86 25.10 -9.99
N SER A 256 21.40 24.94 -8.74
CA SER A 256 22.20 24.66 -7.54
C SER A 256 21.31 24.01 -6.48
N SER A 257 21.88 23.52 -5.38
CA SER A 257 21.08 23.08 -4.23
C SER A 257 20.22 24.20 -3.65
N GLN A 258 20.74 25.43 -3.62
CA GLN A 258 19.98 26.59 -3.14
C GLN A 258 18.75 26.84 -4.03
N HIS A 259 18.90 26.87 -5.36
CA HIS A 259 17.76 27.02 -6.28
C HIS A 259 16.77 25.84 -6.14
N PHE A 260 17.27 24.63 -5.86
CA PHE A 260 16.43 23.47 -5.62
C PHE A 260 15.51 23.67 -4.41
N PHE A 261 16.05 24.09 -3.27
CA PHE A 261 15.28 24.29 -2.04
C PHE A 261 14.38 25.53 -2.09
N ASP A 262 14.84 26.63 -2.68
CA ASP A 262 14.12 27.90 -2.65
C ASP A 262 12.98 27.97 -3.66
N SER A 263 13.01 27.15 -4.72
CA SER A 263 12.05 27.29 -5.83
C SER A 263 11.60 25.95 -6.39
N VAL A 264 12.52 25.10 -6.84
CA VAL A 264 12.14 23.91 -7.63
C VAL A 264 11.36 22.89 -6.80
N LEU A 265 11.86 22.52 -5.62
CA LEU A 265 11.21 21.54 -4.75
C LEU A 265 9.85 22.05 -4.24
N PRO A 266 9.71 23.27 -3.68
CA PRO A 266 8.41 23.81 -3.29
C PRO A 266 7.39 23.87 -4.44
N GLN A 267 7.83 24.29 -5.64
CA GLN A 267 6.95 24.37 -6.80
C GLN A 267 6.40 23.00 -7.19
N TYR A 268 7.26 21.98 -7.34
CA TYR A 268 6.78 20.64 -7.68
C TYR A 268 5.99 19.99 -6.55
N CYS A 269 6.23 20.33 -5.28
CA CYS A 269 5.37 19.89 -4.18
C CYS A 269 3.96 20.47 -4.32
N ALA A 270 3.82 21.77 -4.62
CA ALA A 270 2.53 22.41 -4.83
C ALA A 270 1.77 21.79 -6.03
N THR A 271 2.47 21.58 -7.15
CA THR A 271 1.90 20.89 -8.33
C THR A 271 1.47 19.47 -8.01
N MET A 272 2.24 18.75 -7.19
CA MET A 272 1.89 17.40 -6.76
C MET A 272 0.67 17.37 -5.85
N PHE A 273 0.52 18.34 -4.95
CA PHE A 273 -0.69 18.48 -4.13
C PHE A 273 -1.93 18.78 -4.96
N GLU A 274 -1.82 19.62 -5.98
CA GLU A 274 -2.93 19.86 -6.92
C GLU A 274 -3.41 18.55 -7.57
N LEU A 275 -2.49 17.72 -8.05
CA LEU A 275 -2.83 16.42 -8.64
C LEU A 275 -3.44 15.45 -7.60
N ILE A 276 -2.88 15.41 -6.39
CA ILE A 276 -3.43 14.60 -5.28
C ILE A 276 -4.87 15.02 -4.97
N GLU A 277 -5.13 16.32 -4.83
CA GLU A 277 -6.45 16.85 -4.50
C GLU A 277 -7.46 16.56 -5.61
N ALA A 278 -7.10 16.76 -6.87
CA ALA A 278 -7.98 16.45 -8.00
C ALA A 278 -8.39 14.97 -8.01
N ARG A 279 -7.41 14.07 -7.82
CA ARG A 279 -7.64 12.62 -7.80
C ARG A 279 -8.46 12.16 -6.59
N ALA A 280 -8.16 12.69 -5.41
CA ALA A 280 -8.91 12.39 -4.20
C ALA A 280 -10.34 12.94 -4.29
N ALA A 281 -10.53 14.18 -4.76
CA ALA A 281 -11.85 14.77 -4.92
C ALA A 281 -12.75 13.94 -5.84
N PHE A 282 -12.24 13.50 -6.99
CA PHE A 282 -13.01 12.63 -7.88
C PHE A 282 -13.42 11.30 -7.20
N LEU A 283 -12.48 10.66 -6.50
CA LEU A 283 -12.76 9.41 -5.79
C LEU A 283 -13.85 9.60 -4.72
N HIS A 284 -13.79 10.68 -3.96
CA HIS A 284 -14.73 10.94 -2.86
C HIS A 284 -16.10 11.45 -3.34
N GLU A 285 -16.11 12.34 -4.34
CA GLU A 285 -17.31 13.10 -4.72
C GLU A 285 -18.07 12.47 -5.88
N GLU A 286 -17.38 11.81 -6.81
CA GLU A 286 -17.97 11.43 -8.11
C GLU A 286 -17.96 9.91 -8.36
N SER A 287 -16.96 9.18 -7.85
CA SER A 287 -16.81 7.75 -8.18
C SER A 287 -17.91 6.84 -7.60
N GLY A 288 -18.52 7.25 -6.49
CA GLY A 288 -19.45 6.43 -5.72
C GLY A 288 -18.81 5.32 -4.88
N PHE A 289 -17.48 5.21 -4.80
CA PHE A 289 -16.80 4.18 -3.99
C PHE A 289 -17.23 4.18 -2.53
N PHE A 290 -17.36 5.36 -1.92
CA PHE A 290 -17.74 5.49 -0.51
C PHE A 290 -19.24 5.28 -0.24
N ASN A 291 -20.03 5.00 -1.28
CA ASN A 291 -21.41 4.50 -1.13
C ASN A 291 -21.46 2.96 -1.05
N SER A 292 -20.31 2.28 -1.06
CA SER A 292 -20.22 0.82 -1.05
C SER A 292 -20.64 0.22 0.30
N PHE A 293 -20.99 -1.08 0.26
CA PHE A 293 -21.36 -1.81 1.47
C PHE A 293 -20.25 -1.83 2.53
N LEU A 294 -18.98 -1.73 2.11
CA LEU A 294 -17.84 -1.64 3.02
C LEU A 294 -17.97 -0.42 3.95
N VAL A 295 -18.52 0.69 3.47
CA VAL A 295 -18.80 1.90 4.26
C VAL A 295 -20.10 1.75 5.04
N THR A 296 -21.18 1.29 4.40
CA THR A 296 -22.49 1.23 5.08
C THR A 296 -22.51 0.21 6.22
N GLU A 297 -21.72 -0.87 6.13
CA GLU A 297 -21.51 -1.84 7.21
C GLU A 297 -20.38 -1.43 8.17
N GLY A 298 -19.73 -0.28 7.91
CA GLY A 298 -18.69 0.32 8.74
C GLY A 298 -17.42 -0.51 8.84
N LEU A 299 -17.08 -1.28 7.80
CA LEU A 299 -15.79 -1.98 7.70
C LEU A 299 -14.65 -1.03 7.35
N ILE A 300 -14.99 0.06 6.66
CA ILE A 300 -14.11 1.21 6.40
C ILE A 300 -14.87 2.50 6.66
N ASP A 301 -14.14 3.57 6.96
CA ASP A 301 -14.67 4.91 7.12
C ASP A 301 -13.94 5.86 6.16
N GLU A 302 -14.71 6.72 5.48
CA GLU A 302 -14.22 7.62 4.45
C GLU A 302 -13.16 8.62 4.98
N ASP A 303 -13.32 9.10 6.21
CA ASP A 303 -12.41 10.03 6.88
C ASP A 303 -11.07 9.40 7.30
N ARG A 304 -10.94 8.07 7.17
CA ARG A 304 -9.72 7.31 7.46
C ARG A 304 -8.88 7.04 6.23
N PHE A 305 -9.16 7.64 5.09
CA PHE A 305 -8.29 7.52 3.93
C PHE A 305 -7.30 8.68 3.84
N ALA A 306 -6.06 8.39 3.43
CA ALA A 306 -5.03 9.39 3.23
C ALA A 306 -4.39 9.28 1.85
N PRO A 307 -4.20 10.37 1.10
CA PRO A 307 -3.38 10.31 -0.10
C PRO A 307 -1.91 10.14 0.27
N MET A 308 -1.19 9.42 -0.57
CA MET A 308 0.24 9.17 -0.38
C MET A 308 1.06 10.14 -1.23
N PHE A 309 1.93 10.91 -0.56
CA PHE A 309 2.90 11.79 -1.19
C PHE A 309 4.21 11.00 -1.39
N GLY A 310 4.36 10.39 -2.55
CA GLY A 310 5.52 9.55 -2.90
C GLY A 310 6.76 10.32 -3.31
N ILE A 311 7.94 9.81 -2.97
CA ILE A 311 9.22 10.23 -3.55
C ILE A 311 10.08 9.04 -3.95
N TYR A 312 10.94 9.23 -4.94
CA TYR A 312 12.01 8.31 -5.30
C TYR A 312 13.19 9.04 -5.96
N GLY A 313 14.33 8.35 -6.10
CA GLY A 313 15.53 8.90 -6.75
C GLY A 313 16.37 9.83 -5.86
N MET A 314 16.36 9.61 -4.54
CA MET A 314 17.10 10.44 -3.56
C MET A 314 18.60 10.46 -3.84
N ALA A 315 19.22 9.31 -4.08
CA ALA A 315 20.66 9.22 -4.31
C ALA A 315 21.06 9.99 -5.57
N GLU A 316 20.32 9.84 -6.66
CA GLU A 316 20.54 10.54 -7.91
C GLU A 316 20.30 12.04 -7.79
N ALA A 317 19.27 12.46 -7.04
CA ALA A 317 19.01 13.87 -6.78
C ALA A 317 20.17 14.52 -6.00
N VAL A 318 20.61 13.89 -4.91
CA VAL A 318 21.74 14.37 -4.10
C VAL A 318 23.01 14.48 -4.95
N ASN A 319 23.35 13.44 -5.71
CA ASN A 319 24.55 13.46 -6.55
C ASN A 319 24.47 14.56 -7.62
N THR A 320 23.29 14.76 -8.22
CA THR A 320 23.07 15.83 -9.21
C THR A 320 23.26 17.22 -8.59
N LEU A 321 22.77 17.44 -7.38
CA LEU A 321 22.89 18.74 -6.69
C LEU A 321 24.32 18.99 -6.20
N MET A 322 25.01 17.96 -5.71
CA MET A 322 26.43 18.07 -5.35
C MET A 322 27.28 18.49 -6.55
N GLU A 323 27.05 17.90 -7.72
CA GLU A 323 27.74 18.27 -8.97
C GLU A 323 27.47 19.73 -9.35
N LYS A 324 26.21 20.19 -9.25
CA LYS A 324 25.82 21.58 -9.56
C LYS A 324 26.43 22.60 -8.62
N ASP A 325 26.66 22.24 -7.37
CA ASP A 325 27.34 23.08 -6.39
C ASP A 325 28.88 23.02 -6.51
N GLY A 326 29.42 22.20 -7.42
CA GLY A 326 30.86 21.97 -7.55
C GLY A 326 31.47 21.24 -6.35
N ALA A 327 30.66 20.51 -5.58
CA ALA A 327 31.09 19.80 -4.38
C ALA A 327 31.40 18.32 -4.69
N GLU A 328 32.46 17.78 -4.07
CA GLU A 328 32.83 16.38 -4.21
C GLU A 328 32.07 15.46 -3.22
N GLY A 329 31.81 14.23 -3.64
CA GLY A 329 31.22 13.18 -2.80
C GLY A 329 29.91 12.62 -3.34
N LEU A 330 29.56 11.42 -2.87
CA LEU A 330 28.37 10.68 -3.31
C LEU A 330 27.47 10.34 -2.12
N TYR A 331 26.16 10.30 -2.37
CA TYR A 331 25.17 9.82 -1.42
C TYR A 331 25.52 8.41 -0.93
N GLY A 332 25.38 8.16 0.37
CA GLY A 332 25.75 6.90 1.03
C GLY A 332 27.25 6.78 1.37
N HIS A 333 28.09 7.70 0.90
CA HIS A 333 29.55 7.62 1.08
C HIS A 333 30.14 8.88 1.72
N ALA A 334 29.69 10.07 1.32
CA ALA A 334 30.20 11.33 1.82
C ALA A 334 29.25 11.99 2.82
N GLU A 335 29.78 12.50 3.93
CA GLU A 335 28.98 13.14 4.98
C GLU A 335 28.20 14.36 4.44
N ALA A 336 28.82 15.18 3.58
CA ALA A 336 28.18 16.33 2.97
C ALA A 336 26.96 15.93 2.10
N ALA A 337 27.11 14.88 1.27
CA ALA A 337 26.03 14.35 0.45
C ALA A 337 24.90 13.75 1.31
N ASN A 338 25.23 13.03 2.38
CA ASN A 338 24.23 12.47 3.31
C ASN A 338 23.45 13.58 4.03
N ARG A 339 24.12 14.66 4.46
CA ARG A 339 23.47 15.83 5.05
C ARG A 339 22.51 16.49 4.05
N LEU A 340 22.90 16.58 2.77
CA LEU A 340 22.01 17.09 1.73
C LEU A 340 20.76 16.21 1.59
N GLY A 341 20.91 14.88 1.55
CA GLY A 341 19.77 13.96 1.52
C GLY A 341 18.84 14.11 2.73
N HIS A 342 19.40 14.24 3.94
CA HIS A 342 18.62 14.52 5.14
C HIS A 342 17.87 15.86 5.08
N ASN A 343 18.48 16.90 4.51
CA ASN A 343 17.83 18.19 4.32
C ASN A 343 16.65 18.07 3.35
N ILE A 344 16.80 17.35 2.23
CA ILE A 344 15.70 17.08 1.29
C ILE A 344 14.54 16.38 2.00
N SER A 345 14.83 15.30 2.75
CA SER A 345 13.80 14.57 3.52
C SER A 345 13.11 15.46 4.57
N ARG A 346 13.87 16.32 5.26
CA ARG A 346 13.32 17.24 6.26
C ARG A 346 12.38 18.26 5.62
N THR A 347 12.83 18.93 4.55
CA THR A 347 12.02 19.93 3.84
C THR A 347 10.73 19.31 3.28
N LEU A 348 10.81 18.12 2.69
CA LEU A 348 9.62 17.38 2.24
C LEU A 348 8.67 17.07 3.40
N SER A 349 9.19 16.59 4.53
CA SER A 349 8.38 16.29 5.71
C SER A 349 7.67 17.54 6.25
N GLU A 350 8.37 18.68 6.30
CA GLU A 350 7.81 19.97 6.71
C GLU A 350 6.69 20.42 5.76
N ILE A 351 6.93 20.40 4.45
CA ILE A 351 5.93 20.77 3.44
C ILE A 351 4.70 19.85 3.52
N VAL A 352 4.90 18.52 3.57
CA VAL A 352 3.80 17.55 3.61
C VAL A 352 2.98 17.66 4.88
N THR A 353 3.63 17.88 6.02
CA THR A 353 2.94 18.02 7.31
C THR A 353 2.18 19.35 7.42
N ALA A 354 2.70 20.42 6.80
CA ALA A 354 2.10 21.75 6.86
C ALA A 354 0.98 21.97 5.82
N THR A 355 0.96 21.20 4.74
CA THR A 355 -0.03 21.37 3.66
C THR A 355 -1.31 20.59 3.99
N PRO A 356 -2.46 21.28 4.16
CA PRO A 356 -3.73 20.61 4.37
C PRO A 356 -4.19 19.90 3.10
N VAL A 357 -4.86 18.76 3.28
CA VAL A 357 -5.48 17.99 2.20
C VAL A 357 -6.93 17.67 2.57
N LYS A 358 -7.88 18.05 1.72
CA LYS A 358 -9.33 17.97 2.02
C LYS A 358 -9.77 16.56 2.39
N TYR A 359 -9.35 15.58 1.61
CA TYR A 359 -9.67 14.17 1.80
C TYR A 359 -8.49 13.37 2.37
N GLY A 360 -7.75 13.96 3.31
CA GLY A 360 -6.67 13.28 4.00
C GLY A 360 -7.06 12.88 5.42
N TYR A 361 -6.58 11.74 5.90
CA TYR A 361 -6.66 11.35 7.31
C TYR A 361 -6.00 12.45 8.16
N ASN A 362 -6.75 13.00 9.11
CA ASN A 362 -6.36 14.20 9.88
C ASN A 362 -6.02 15.42 9.00
N GLY A 363 -6.65 15.53 7.83
CA GLY A 363 -6.47 16.61 6.87
C GLY A 363 -5.09 16.65 6.22
N ARG A 364 -4.41 15.49 6.09
CA ARG A 364 -3.01 15.42 5.63
C ARG A 364 -2.76 14.30 4.63
N ALA A 365 -1.77 14.50 3.76
CA ALA A 365 -1.13 13.43 3.01
C ALA A 365 -0.07 12.72 3.86
N LEU A 366 0.26 11.47 3.50
CA LEU A 366 1.32 10.68 4.12
C LEU A 366 2.57 10.68 3.24
N LEU A 367 3.69 11.14 3.78
CA LEU A 367 4.98 11.07 3.07
C LEU A 367 5.40 9.61 2.90
N HIS A 368 5.61 9.21 1.66
CA HIS A 368 5.95 7.85 1.28
C HIS A 368 7.30 7.83 0.55
N SER A 369 8.26 7.08 1.11
CA SER A 369 9.49 6.74 0.39
C SER A 369 9.28 5.42 -0.33
N GLN A 370 9.25 5.44 -1.65
CA GLN A 370 9.06 4.22 -2.41
C GLN A 370 10.37 3.44 -2.51
N ALA A 371 10.44 2.29 -1.83
CA ALA A 371 11.46 1.31 -2.09
C ALA A 371 11.14 0.55 -3.40
N VAL A 372 12.19 0.27 -4.18
CA VAL A 372 12.22 -0.56 -5.40
C VAL A 372 12.07 0.16 -6.75
N SER A 373 13.11 -0.03 -7.56
CA SER A 373 13.16 0.00 -9.01
C SER A 373 12.06 -0.88 -9.62
N ALA A 374 10.86 -0.33 -9.80
CA ALA A 374 9.86 -0.97 -10.64
C ALA A 374 10.38 -0.93 -12.08
N TRP A 375 10.74 -2.10 -12.59
CA TRP A 375 10.98 -2.34 -14.00
C TRP A 375 9.88 -1.64 -14.80
N MET A 376 10.26 -0.67 -15.63
CA MET A 376 9.46 -0.26 -16.76
C MET A 376 9.28 -1.52 -17.60
N LEU A 377 8.10 -2.13 -17.54
CA LEU A 377 7.66 -3.00 -18.61
C LEU A 377 7.51 -2.08 -19.84
N THR A 378 8.53 -2.14 -20.69
CA THR A 378 8.56 -1.58 -22.04
C THR A 378 7.46 -2.17 -22.90
#